data_AF-X1N7K5-F1
#
_entry.id   AF-X1N7K5-F1
#
_cell.length_a   1.000
_cell.length_b   1.000
_cell.length_c   1.000
_cell.angle_alpha   90.00
_cell.angle_beta   90.00
_cell.angle_gamma   90.00
#
_symmetry.space_group_name_H-M   'P 1'
#
loop_
_entity.id
_entity.type
_entity.pdbx_description
1 polymer ?
#
loop_
_entity_poly.entity_id
_entity_poly.type
_entity_poly.pdbx_seq_one_letter_code
_entity_poly.pdbx_strand_id
1 'polypeptide(L)'
;PIPLYIFYNYWIKGTFNPIWLCGSYNKAPTMLGCGVAYAETVRHIFDNVSNGLKDLTNIMYPWSCLVCCTMGKQQSTDLVTRALSFTRELLASGFSQEIPNEPYIRSNLPRYVIKILERERMSEDDWLEAGVNRITIIRED
;
A
#
# COMPACT_ATOMS: atom_id res chain seq x y z
N PRO A 1 5.41 2.31 12.31
CA PRO A 1 5.42 1.66 10.98
C PRO A 1 4.48 2.46 10.06
N ILE A 2 4.83 2.68 8.79
CA ILE A 2 3.93 3.42 7.88
C ILE A 2 3.07 2.39 7.13
N PRO A 3 1.76 2.27 7.44
CA PRO A 3 0.92 1.25 6.84
C PRO A 3 0.59 1.58 5.38
N LEU A 4 0.95 0.68 4.46
CA LEU A 4 0.53 0.70 3.07
C LEU A 4 -0.51 -0.39 2.83
N TYR A 5 -1.52 -0.07 2.03
CA TYR A 5 -2.42 -1.06 1.44
C TYR A 5 -2.02 -1.36 0.02
N ILE A 6 -2.05 -2.65 -0.32
CA ILE A 6 -1.86 -3.17 -1.66
C ILE A 6 -3.22 -3.63 -2.17
N PHE A 7 -3.59 -3.15 -3.35
CA PHE A 7 -4.86 -3.47 -3.99
C PHE A 7 -4.62 -4.30 -5.24
N TYR A 8 -5.43 -5.34 -5.40
CA TYR A 8 -5.52 -6.13 -6.62
C TYR A 8 -6.89 -5.89 -7.25
N ASN A 9 -6.91 -5.13 -8.34
CA ASN A 9 -8.11 -4.69 -9.04
C ASN A 9 -8.06 -5.07 -10.52
N TYR A 10 -9.22 -5.23 -11.13
CA TYR A 10 -9.33 -5.34 -12.58
C TYR A 10 -10.05 -4.12 -13.14
N TRP A 11 -9.37 -3.36 -14.00
CA TRP A 11 -9.93 -2.17 -14.65
C TRP A 11 -10.22 -2.47 -16.11
N ILE A 12 -11.49 -2.34 -16.52
CA ILE A 12 -11.89 -2.52 -17.92
C ILE A 12 -11.27 -1.38 -18.75
N LYS A 13 -10.59 -1.74 -19.83
CA LYS A 13 -9.93 -0.79 -20.73
C LYS A 13 -10.98 0.09 -21.41
N GLY A 14 -10.76 1.41 -21.41
CA GLY A 14 -11.60 2.38 -22.12
C GLY A 14 -12.79 2.92 -21.32
N THR A 15 -13.21 2.26 -20.23
CA THR A 15 -14.27 2.77 -19.34
C THR A 15 -13.73 3.53 -18.14
N PHE A 16 -12.42 3.42 -17.89
CA PHE A 16 -11.77 3.91 -16.68
C PHE A 16 -10.53 4.73 -17.01
N ASN A 17 -10.51 5.97 -16.50
CA ASN A 17 -9.46 6.96 -16.78
C ASN A 17 -9.07 7.70 -15.48
N PRO A 18 -8.34 7.06 -14.56
CA PRO A 18 -8.02 7.62 -13.25
C PRO A 18 -7.02 8.77 -13.35
N ILE A 19 -6.88 9.53 -12.27
CA ILE A 19 -5.72 10.41 -12.10
C ILE A 19 -4.45 9.55 -12.10
N TRP A 20 -3.41 10.02 -12.79
CA TRP A 20 -2.15 9.30 -12.88
C TRP A 20 -1.11 9.96 -11.97
N LEU A 21 -0.89 9.36 -10.80
CA LEU A 21 0.02 9.91 -9.79
C LEU A 21 1.48 9.50 -10.01
N CYS A 22 1.73 8.48 -10.83
CA CYS A 22 3.09 8.05 -11.14
C CYS A 22 3.79 9.05 -12.07
N GLY A 23 4.88 9.64 -11.61
CA GLY A 23 5.73 10.53 -12.42
C GLY A 23 6.77 9.82 -13.28
N SER A 24 7.00 8.51 -13.08
CA SER A 24 8.09 7.77 -13.71
C SER A 24 7.68 7.00 -14.97
N TYR A 25 6.42 6.57 -15.07
CA TYR A 25 5.91 5.81 -16.21
C TYR A 25 4.78 6.58 -16.91
N ASN A 26 4.63 6.34 -18.21
CA ASN A 26 3.48 6.82 -18.96
C ASN A 26 2.18 6.25 -18.38
N LYS A 27 1.09 7.01 -18.52
CA LYS A 27 -0.23 6.62 -18.02
C LYS A 27 -0.69 5.29 -18.62
N ALA A 28 -0.80 4.29 -17.76
CA ALA A 28 -1.32 2.98 -18.10
C ALA A 28 -2.27 2.52 -16.99
N PRO A 29 -3.59 2.77 -17.10
CA PRO A 29 -4.56 2.45 -16.06
C PRO A 29 -4.54 0.98 -15.60
N THR A 30 -4.13 0.06 -16.48
CA THR A 30 -3.93 -1.36 -16.15
C THR A 30 -2.87 -1.59 -15.08
N MET A 31 -1.88 -0.70 -14.92
CA MET A 31 -0.88 -0.79 -13.84
C MET A 31 -1.47 -0.47 -12.46
N LEU A 32 -2.64 0.16 -12.38
CA LEU A 32 -3.40 0.31 -11.13
C LEU A 32 -4.20 -0.96 -10.79
N GLY A 33 -4.10 -2.00 -11.62
CA GLY A 33 -4.60 -3.33 -11.28
C GLY A 33 -3.79 -3.97 -10.14
N CYS A 34 -2.53 -3.57 -9.96
CA CYS A 34 -1.79 -3.80 -8.72
C CYS A 34 -1.29 -2.45 -8.21
N GLY A 35 -2.03 -1.87 -7.26
CA GLY A 35 -1.78 -0.51 -6.79
C GLY A 35 -1.47 -0.47 -5.30
N VAL A 36 -0.91 0.65 -4.85
CA VAL A 36 -0.57 0.93 -3.46
C VAL A 36 -1.12 2.28 -3.04
N ALA A 37 -1.57 2.39 -1.80
CA ALA A 37 -1.96 3.66 -1.19
C ALA A 37 -1.65 3.66 0.31
N TYR A 38 -1.57 4.86 0.90
CA TYR A 38 -1.41 5.01 2.35
C TYR A 38 -2.70 4.62 3.07
N ALA A 39 -2.58 3.72 4.05
CA ALA A 39 -3.73 3.12 4.69
C ALA A 39 -4.60 4.13 5.44
N GLU A 40 -4.02 5.17 6.04
CA GLU A 40 -4.81 6.19 6.74
C GLU A 40 -5.65 7.03 5.77
N THR A 41 -5.13 7.33 4.58
CA THR A 41 -5.91 8.01 3.54
C THR A 41 -7.07 7.14 3.08
N VAL A 42 -6.82 5.86 2.89
CA VAL A 42 -7.86 4.90 2.51
C VAL A 42 -8.96 4.90 3.58
N ARG A 43 -8.58 4.78 4.85
CA ARG A 43 -9.50 4.86 5.98
C ARG A 43 -10.29 6.17 5.97
N HIS A 44 -9.63 7.31 5.77
CA HIS A 44 -10.29 8.61 5.73
C HIS A 44 -11.34 8.72 4.61
N ILE A 45 -11.05 8.16 3.42
CA ILE A 45 -12.00 8.10 2.30
C ILE A 45 -13.25 7.28 2.67
N PHE A 46 -13.04 6.10 3.26
CA PHE A 46 -14.15 5.24 3.69
C PHE A 46 -14.97 5.85 4.83
N ASP A 47 -14.32 6.55 5.76
CA ASP A 47 -15.00 7.15 6.91
C ASP A 47 -15.79 8.42 6.54
N ASN A 48 -15.36 9.19 5.51
CA ASN A 48 -15.88 10.56 5.28
C ASN A 48 -16.44 10.84 3.88
N VAL A 49 -16.10 10.06 2.86
CA VAL A 49 -16.36 10.47 1.45
C VAL A 49 -17.18 9.44 0.69
N SER A 50 -16.73 8.18 0.65
CA SER A 50 -17.29 7.17 -0.26
C SER A 50 -16.79 5.75 0.04
N ASN A 51 -17.61 4.76 -0.33
CA ASN A 51 -17.27 3.33 -0.27
C ASN A 51 -16.85 2.76 -1.64
N GLY A 52 -16.63 3.60 -2.65
CA GLY A 52 -16.39 3.21 -4.04
C GLY A 52 -14.90 3.05 -4.39
N LEU A 53 -14.56 1.97 -5.10
CA LEU A 53 -13.20 1.74 -5.63
C LEU A 53 -12.69 2.89 -6.49
N LYS A 54 -13.57 3.59 -7.22
CA LYS A 54 -13.22 4.74 -8.06
C LYS A 54 -12.54 5.86 -7.27
N ASP A 55 -12.89 6.04 -6.00
CA ASP A 55 -12.39 7.16 -5.20
C ASP A 55 -10.97 6.88 -4.67
N LEU A 56 -10.63 5.61 -4.47
CA LEU A 56 -9.26 5.17 -4.17
C LEU A 56 -8.30 5.52 -5.31
N THR A 57 -8.78 5.60 -6.54
CA THR A 57 -7.92 5.78 -7.72
C THR A 57 -7.24 7.14 -7.76
N ASN A 58 -7.76 8.10 -6.98
CA ASN A 58 -7.16 9.43 -6.80
C ASN A 58 -5.98 9.44 -5.84
N ILE A 59 -5.76 8.36 -5.08
CA ILE A 59 -4.69 8.21 -4.08
C ILE A 59 -3.81 6.99 -4.33
N MET A 60 -4.12 6.21 -5.37
CA MET A 60 -3.40 4.98 -5.71
C MET A 60 -2.24 5.24 -6.65
N TYR A 61 -1.11 4.60 -6.34
CA TYR A 61 0.07 4.54 -7.18
C TYR A 61 0.22 3.12 -7.71
N PRO A 62 0.76 2.89 -8.92
CA PRO A 62 1.18 1.56 -9.33
C PRO A 62 2.17 0.96 -8.32
N TRP A 63 2.06 -0.34 -8.03
CA TRP A 63 3.01 -1.01 -7.13
C TRP A 63 4.48 -0.86 -7.57
N SER A 64 4.73 -0.70 -8.87
CA SER A 64 6.05 -0.47 -9.44
C SER A 64 6.69 0.83 -8.94
N CYS A 65 5.89 1.78 -8.45
CA CYS A 65 6.38 2.98 -7.79
C CYS A 65 7.22 2.68 -6.54
N LEU A 66 6.97 1.56 -5.84
CA LEU A 66 7.83 1.11 -4.72
C LEU A 66 9.28 0.82 -5.15
N VAL A 67 9.48 0.58 -6.46
CA VAL A 67 10.77 0.17 -7.04
C VAL A 67 11.42 1.31 -7.81
N CYS A 68 10.63 2.07 -8.59
CA CYS A 68 11.14 3.05 -9.55
C CYS A 68 11.00 4.51 -9.10
N CYS A 69 10.02 4.82 -8.26
CA CYS A 69 9.76 6.20 -7.87
C CYS A 69 10.58 6.51 -6.63
N THR A 70 11.56 7.40 -6.77
CA THR A 70 12.28 8.00 -5.64
C THR A 70 12.00 9.50 -5.52
N MET A 71 10.88 9.98 -6.10
CA MET A 71 10.52 11.40 -6.30
C MET A 71 11.71 12.37 -6.41
N GLY A 72 12.79 11.97 -7.11
CA GLY A 72 13.97 12.80 -7.36
C GLY A 72 15.16 12.69 -6.38
N LYS A 73 15.19 11.76 -5.41
CA LYS A 73 16.37 11.56 -4.54
C LYS A 73 17.03 10.19 -4.72
N GLN A 74 18.32 10.15 -4.40
CA GLN A 74 19.31 9.09 -4.66
C GLN A 74 18.76 7.66 -4.68
N GLN A 75 19.06 6.92 -5.76
CA GLN A 75 18.70 5.51 -5.91
C GLN A 75 19.49 4.67 -4.90
N SER A 76 18.86 4.29 -3.78
CA SER A 76 19.35 3.12 -3.05
C SER A 76 19.18 1.87 -3.92
N THR A 77 20.13 0.94 -3.84
CA THR A 77 20.08 -0.32 -4.59
C THR A 77 19.10 -1.32 -3.95
N ASP A 78 18.91 -1.25 -2.64
CA ASP A 78 18.06 -2.19 -1.92
C ASP A 78 16.56 -1.81 -2.02
N LEU A 79 15.69 -2.83 -2.06
CA LEU A 79 14.24 -2.64 -2.20
C LEU A 79 13.62 -2.00 -0.95
N VAL A 80 14.13 -2.33 0.23
CA VAL A 80 13.54 -1.91 1.51
C VAL A 80 13.68 -0.39 1.67
N THR A 81 14.87 0.15 1.42
CA THR A 81 15.13 1.59 1.46
C THR A 81 14.33 2.33 0.39
N ARG A 82 14.18 1.78 -0.81
CA ARG A 82 13.35 2.40 -1.87
C ARG A 82 11.87 2.45 -1.48
N ALA A 83 11.32 1.35 -0.98
CA ALA A 83 9.94 1.30 -0.50
C ALA A 83 9.72 2.29 0.65
N LEU A 84 10.66 2.37 1.60
CA LEU A 84 10.61 3.34 2.69
C LEU A 84 10.65 4.78 2.18
N SER A 85 11.57 5.11 1.27
CA SER A 85 11.69 6.45 0.69
C SER A 85 10.43 6.86 -0.06
N PHE A 86 9.91 5.99 -0.92
CA PHE A 86 8.63 6.20 -1.60
C PHE A 86 7.51 6.49 -0.59
N THR A 87 7.43 5.68 0.47
CA THR A 87 6.38 5.83 1.48
C THR A 87 6.50 7.17 2.21
N ARG A 88 7.72 7.60 2.55
CA ARG A 88 7.96 8.91 3.18
C ARG A 88 7.58 10.07 2.27
N GLU A 89 7.89 9.97 0.98
CA GLU A 89 7.53 11.00 0.00
C GLU A 89 6.02 11.06 -0.24
N LEU A 90 5.36 9.91 -0.24
CA LEU A 90 3.92 9.81 -0.30
C LEU A 90 3.25 10.46 0.93
N LEU A 91 3.82 10.27 2.12
CA LEU A 91 3.41 11.02 3.31
C LEU A 91 3.64 12.53 3.15
N ALA A 92 4.86 12.94 2.78
CA ALA A 92 5.22 14.35 2.69
C ALA A 92 4.46 15.15 1.62
N SER A 93 4.04 14.50 0.53
CA SER A 93 3.35 15.14 -0.59
C SER A 93 1.83 15.25 -0.41
N GLY A 94 1.22 14.40 0.42
CA GLY A 94 -0.23 14.33 0.56
C GLY A 94 -0.77 14.52 1.98
N PHE A 95 0.06 14.40 3.01
CA PHE A 95 -0.40 14.23 4.39
C PHE A 95 0.43 15.08 5.35
N SER A 96 -0.21 16.06 5.99
CA SER A 96 0.37 16.94 7.03
C SER A 96 0.69 16.22 8.34
N GLN A 97 0.88 14.90 8.30
CA GLN A 97 1.26 14.09 9.45
C GLN A 97 2.77 14.04 9.57
N GLU A 98 3.25 14.22 10.80
CA GLU A 98 4.66 14.03 11.14
C GLU A 98 5.05 12.59 10.83
N ILE A 99 5.95 12.43 9.86
CA ILE A 99 6.58 11.16 9.56
C ILE A 99 7.42 10.79 10.78
N PRO A 100 7.17 9.63 11.44
CA PRO A 100 8.01 9.19 12.54
C PRO A 100 9.47 9.14 12.07
N ASN A 101 10.35 9.86 12.78
CA ASN A 101 11.77 9.97 12.41
C ASN A 101 12.49 8.63 12.39
N GLU A 102 12.01 7.64 13.16
CA GLU A 102 12.57 6.29 13.18
C GLU A 102 11.87 5.38 12.15
N PRO A 103 12.58 4.93 11.10
CA PRO A 103 12.05 3.90 10.23
C PRO A 103 11.98 2.59 11.00
N TYR A 104 10.76 2.21 11.39
CA TYR A 104 10.49 0.92 12.03
C TYR A 104 10.48 -0.20 10.97
N ILE A 105 11.59 -0.37 10.24
CA ILE A 105 11.82 -1.55 9.41
C ILE A 105 12.08 -2.71 10.37
N ARG A 106 11.09 -3.59 10.54
CA ARG A 106 11.30 -4.84 11.27
C ARG A 106 11.95 -5.84 10.32
N SER A 107 13.04 -6.47 10.75
CA SER A 107 13.69 -7.56 10.00
C SER A 107 12.84 -8.82 9.93
N ASN A 108 11.88 -8.98 10.85
CA ASN A 108 11.00 -10.14 10.94
C ASN A 108 9.55 -9.74 10.62
N LEU A 109 8.85 -10.60 9.89
CA LEU A 109 7.40 -10.48 9.68
C LEU A 109 6.68 -10.57 11.03
N PRO A 110 5.55 -9.84 11.22
CA PRO A 110 4.70 -10.05 12.37
C PRO A 110 4.27 -11.52 12.50
N ARG A 111 4.16 -12.02 13.74
CA ARG A 111 3.86 -13.44 14.00
C ARG A 111 2.60 -13.93 13.31
N TYR A 112 1.54 -13.11 13.29
CA TYR A 112 0.30 -13.45 12.61
C TYR A 112 0.49 -13.67 11.09
N VAL A 113 1.39 -12.91 10.46
CA VAL A 113 1.71 -13.07 9.03
C VAL A 113 2.44 -14.40 8.80
N ILE A 114 3.40 -14.75 9.65
CA ILE A 114 4.12 -16.03 9.56
C ILE A 114 3.14 -17.20 9.65
N LYS A 115 2.26 -17.19 10.66
CA LYS A 115 1.21 -18.21 10.85
C LYS A 115 0.31 -18.36 9.62
N ILE A 116 -0.11 -17.25 9.03
CA ILE A 116 -0.93 -17.23 7.81
C ILE A 116 -0.19 -17.87 6.63
N LEU A 117 1.09 -17.55 6.46
CA LEU A 117 1.91 -18.09 5.37
C LEU A 117 2.12 -19.61 5.55
N GLU A 118 2.41 -20.04 6.77
CA GLU A 118 2.66 -21.43 7.17
C GLU A 118 1.39 -22.28 7.30
N ARG A 119 0.21 -21.67 7.11
CA ARG A 119 -1.12 -22.33 7.25
C ARG A 119 -1.40 -22.80 8.67
N GLU A 120 -0.80 -22.15 9.66
CA GLU A 120 -1.14 -22.35 11.06
C GLU A 120 -2.48 -21.70 11.41
N ARG A 121 -3.20 -22.30 12.36
CA ARG A 121 -4.44 -21.73 12.88
C ARG A 121 -4.11 -20.61 13.87
N MET A 122 -4.69 -19.44 13.65
CA MET A 122 -4.61 -18.30 14.57
C MET A 122 -5.47 -18.56 15.83
N SER A 123 -4.90 -18.37 17.02
CA SER A 123 -5.64 -18.32 18.29
C SER A 123 -6.32 -16.96 18.48
N GLU A 124 -7.24 -16.86 19.45
CA GLU A 124 -7.85 -15.55 19.79
C GLU A 124 -6.80 -14.53 20.26
N ASP A 125 -5.80 -14.97 21.04
CA ASP A 125 -4.69 -14.11 21.46
C ASP A 125 -3.87 -13.60 20.26
N ASP A 126 -3.66 -14.44 19.24
CA ASP A 126 -2.97 -14.02 18.02
C ASP A 126 -3.77 -12.94 17.28
N TRP A 127 -5.10 -13.04 17.26
CA TRP A 127 -5.99 -12.05 16.64
C TRP A 127 -6.00 -10.73 17.41
N LEU A 128 -6.05 -10.81 18.75
CA LEU A 128 -5.96 -9.66 19.65
C LEU A 128 -4.61 -8.94 19.50
N GLU A 129 -3.50 -9.69 19.48
CA GLU A 129 -2.15 -9.15 19.28
C GLU A 129 -2.00 -8.50 17.90
N ALA A 130 -2.55 -9.11 16.86
CA ALA A 130 -2.44 -8.60 15.49
C ALA A 130 -3.18 -7.27 15.30
N GLY A 131 -4.21 -6.98 16.12
CA GLY A 131 -4.99 -5.74 16.04
C GLY A 131 -5.69 -5.54 14.69
N VAL A 132 -5.94 -6.63 13.95
CA VAL A 132 -6.57 -6.61 12.63
C VAL A 132 -8.00 -7.13 12.75
N ASN A 133 -8.95 -6.30 12.30
CA ASN A 133 -10.38 -6.64 12.37
C ASN A 133 -10.79 -7.73 11.37
N ARG A 134 -10.01 -7.94 10.30
CA ARG A 134 -10.30 -8.94 9.26
C ARG A 134 -9.05 -9.26 8.44
N ILE A 135 -8.80 -10.55 8.21
CA ILE A 135 -7.82 -11.03 7.23
C ILE A 135 -8.55 -11.99 6.29
N THR A 136 -8.39 -11.81 4.98
CA THR A 136 -8.96 -12.69 3.96
C THR A 136 -7.82 -13.19 3.07
N ILE A 137 -7.60 -14.50 3.08
CA ILE A 137 -6.58 -15.16 2.27
C ILE A 137 -7.28 -15.70 1.03
N ILE A 138 -6.94 -15.18 -0.14
CA ILE A 138 -7.40 -15.70 -1.43
C ILE A 138 -6.19 -16.38 -2.07
N ARG A 139 -6.31 -17.67 -2.39
CA ARG A 139 -5.31 -18.43 -3.13
C ARG A 139 -5.96 -18.91 -4.42
N GLU A 140 -5.27 -18.71 -5.54
CA GLU A 140 -5.61 -19.37 -6.80
C GLU A 140 -4.80 -20.67 -6.86
N ASP A 141 -5.46 -21.78 -7.21
CA ASP A 141 -4.84 -23.09 -7.40
C ASP A 141 -4.01 -23.14 -8.69
#